data_AF-A0AAP6BCM8-F1
#
_entry.id   AF-A0AAP6BCM8-F1
#
_cell.length_a   1.000
_cell.length_b   1.000
_cell.length_c   1.000
_cell.angle_alpha   90.00
_cell.angle_beta   90.00
_cell.angle_gamma   90.00
#
_symmetry.space_group_name_H-M   'P 1'
#
loop_
_entity.id
_entity.type
_entity.pdbx_description
1 polymer ?
#
loop_
_entity_poly.entity_id
_entity_poly.type
_entity_poly.pdbx_seq_one_letter_code
_entity_poly.pdbx_strand_id
1 'polypeptide(L)' 'MPEERSRDEVWDELVLDEDFVRGAEAAEPSARARMLSAKWSREAPEPQPWRSDEPPAGWFFSKARRKRWRRK' A
#
# COMPACT_ATOMS: atom_id res chain seq x y z
N MET A 1 17.18 28.98 -32.02
CA MET A 1 17.52 27.65 -31.49
C MET A 1 16.62 27.44 -30.28
N PRO A 2 15.74 26.43 -30.25
CA PRO A 2 15.01 26.14 -29.04
C PRO A 2 16.03 25.62 -28.01
N GLU A 3 16.04 26.21 -26.82
CA GLU A 3 16.93 25.79 -25.73
C GLU A 3 16.66 24.33 -25.37
N GLU A 4 17.69 23.49 -25.48
CA GLU A 4 17.70 22.16 -24.87
C GLU A 4 17.77 22.35 -23.35
N ARG A 5 16.60 22.53 -22.73
CA ARG A 5 16.49 22.47 -21.27
C ARG A 5 16.83 21.05 -20.84
N SER A 6 17.66 20.93 -19.81
CA SER A 6 17.98 19.62 -19.26
C SER A 6 16.72 19.00 -18.67
N ARG A 7 16.62 17.66 -18.73
CA ARG A 7 15.45 16.95 -18.23
C ARG A 7 15.18 17.30 -16.76
N ASP A 8 16.22 17.44 -15.96
CA ASP A 8 16.12 17.73 -14.53
C ASP A 8 15.56 19.14 -14.27
N GLU A 9 15.98 20.16 -15.02
CA GLU A 9 15.40 21.52 -14.93
C GLU A 9 13.89 21.54 -15.25
N VAL A 10 13.45 20.71 -16.20
CA VAL A 10 12.01 20.59 -16.52
C VAL A 10 11.21 19.97 -15.37
N TRP A 11 11.80 19.01 -14.64
CA TRP A 11 11.14 18.37 -13.50
C TRP A 11 11.14 19.27 -12.26
N ASP A 12 12.19 20.05 -12.05
CA ASP A 12 12.30 20.96 -10.91
C ASP A 12 11.32 22.15 -10.99
N GLU A 13 10.94 22.57 -12.20
CA GLU A 13 9.93 23.62 -12.43
C GLU A 13 8.48 23.10 -12.34
N LEU A 14 8.25 21.79 -12.38
CA LEU A 14 6.92 21.20 -12.47
C LEU A 14 6.22 21.17 -11.09
N VAL A 15 5.06 21.80 -10.97
CA VAL A 15 4.26 21.78 -9.74
C VAL A 15 3.27 20.61 -9.78
N LEU A 16 3.50 19.63 -8.91
CA LEU A 16 2.68 18.41 -8.79
C LEU A 16 1.57 18.57 -7.74
N ASP A 17 0.65 19.50 -7.97
CA ASP A 17 -0.47 19.78 -7.07
C ASP A 17 -1.68 18.84 -7.28
N GLU A 18 -2.75 19.07 -6.51
CA GLU A 18 -3.94 18.22 -6.55
C GLU A 18 -4.69 18.31 -7.89
N ASP A 19 -4.66 19.47 -8.55
CA ASP A 19 -5.29 19.67 -9.85
C ASP A 19 -4.50 18.96 -10.96
N PHE A 20 -3.16 18.95 -10.89
CA PHE A 20 -2.30 18.16 -11.77
C PHE A 20 -2.61 16.65 -11.65
N VAL A 21 -2.75 16.14 -10.43
CA VAL A 21 -3.09 14.72 -10.19
C VAL A 21 -4.49 14.39 -10.71
N ARG A 22 -5.47 15.26 -10.49
CA ARG A 22 -6.86 15.07 -10.96
C ARG A 22 -7.01 15.20 -12.47
N GLY A 23 -6.14 15.99 -13.11
CA GLY A 23 -6.08 16.17 -14.56
C GLY A 23 -5.43 15.01 -15.31
N ALA A 24 -4.84 14.03 -14.62
CA ALA A 24 -4.27 12.86 -15.24
C ALA A 24 -5.34 12.05 -15.98
N GLU A 25 -5.18 11.93 -17.31
CA GLU A 25 -6.12 11.22 -18.18
C GLU A 25 -6.22 9.72 -17.83
N ALA A 26 -5.13 9.13 -17.34
CA ALA A 26 -5.06 7.73 -16.97
C ALA A 26 -4.95 7.55 -15.45
N ALA A 27 -6.04 7.10 -14.83
CA ALA A 27 -6.04 6.57 -13.47
C ALA A 27 -5.81 5.06 -13.52
N GLU A 28 -4.56 4.62 -13.68
CA GLU A 28 -4.31 3.18 -13.77
C GLU A 28 -4.56 2.49 -12.41
N PRO A 29 -5.45 1.48 -12.34
CA PRO A 29 -5.79 0.77 -11.09
C PRO A 29 -4.57 0.16 -10.39
N SER A 30 -3.48 -0.02 -11.12
CA SER A 30 -2.24 -0.64 -10.67
C SER A 30 -1.15 0.35 -10.27
N ALA A 31 -1.37 1.68 -10.30
CA ALA A 31 -0.34 2.65 -9.92
C ALA A 31 0.16 2.40 -8.48
N ARG A 32 -0.78 2.29 -7.52
CA ARG A 32 -0.47 1.93 -6.13
C ARG A 32 0.15 0.54 -6.01
N ALA A 33 -0.27 -0.42 -6.84
CA ALA A 33 0.31 -1.76 -6.86
C ALA A 33 1.76 -1.74 -7.34
N ARG A 34 2.10 -0.98 -8.40
CA ARG A 34 3.47 -0.79 -8.88
C ARG A 34 4.33 -0.06 -7.85
N MET A 35 3.80 0.97 -7.19
CA MET A 35 4.49 1.64 -6.07
C MET A 35 4.80 0.67 -4.93
N LEU A 36 3.83 -0.16 -4.53
CA LEU A 36 4.03 -1.19 -3.50
C LEU A 36 5.03 -2.25 -3.94
N SER A 37 4.98 -2.72 -5.19
CA SER A 37 5.96 -3.67 -5.74
C SER A 37 7.38 -3.08 -5.74
N ALA A 38 7.55 -1.83 -6.15
CA ALA A 38 8.85 -1.14 -6.12
C ALA A 38 9.36 -0.98 -4.68
N LYS A 39 8.47 -0.65 -3.74
CA LYS A 39 8.81 -0.60 -2.31
C LYS A 39 9.23 -1.97 -1.78
N TRP A 40 8.45 -3.02 -2.00
CA TRP A 40 8.74 -4.38 -1.50
C TRP A 40 9.97 -5.00 -2.14
N SER A 41 10.32 -4.61 -3.37
CA SER A 41 11.59 -5.02 -3.98
C SER A 41 12.81 -4.47 -3.22
N ARG A 42 12.67 -3.33 -2.53
CA ARG A 42 13.74 -2.70 -1.73
C ARG A 42 13.64 -3.07 -0.25
N GLU A 43 12.42 -3.13 0.25
CA GLU A 43 12.05 -3.32 1.65
C GLU A 43 10.91 -4.33 1.71
N ALA A 44 11.26 -5.60 1.50
CA ALA A 44 10.30 -6.68 1.63
C ALA A 44 9.80 -6.72 3.09
N PRO A 45 8.48 -6.88 3.31
CA PRO A 45 7.97 -7.03 4.67
C PRO A 45 8.52 -8.33 5.26
N GLU A 46 8.76 -8.31 6.57
CA GLU A 46 9.12 -9.52 7.31
C GLU A 46 8.04 -10.60 7.11
N PRO A 47 8.44 -11.87 6.94
CA PRO A 47 7.50 -12.96 6.73
C PRO A 47 6.62 -13.11 7.98
N GLN A 48 5.35 -12.76 7.84
CA GLN A 48 4.36 -13.03 8.86
C GLN A 48 3.92 -14.50 8.78
N PRO A 49 3.69 -15.17 9.91
CA PRO A 49 3.14 -16.52 9.89
C PRO A 49 1.80 -16.50 9.16
N TRP A 50 1.59 -17.49 8.28
CA TRP A 50 0.35 -17.73 7.51
C TRP A 50 -0.93 -17.85 8.37
N ARG A 51 -0.75 -17.96 9.68
CA ARG A 51 -1.76 -17.89 10.71
C ARG A 51 -1.28 -16.86 11.72
N SER A 52 -2.05 -15.80 11.88
CA SER A 52 -1.99 -14.99 13.07
C SER A 52 -2.42 -15.88 14.24
N ASP A 53 -1.47 -16.27 15.10
CA ASP A 53 -1.79 -17.01 16.33
C ASP A 53 -2.74 -16.20 17.23
N GLU A 54 -2.76 -14.89 17.04
CA GLU A 54 -3.71 -13.98 17.66
C GLU A 54 -4.98 -13.85 16.80
N PRO A 55 -6.15 -14.19 17.36
CA PRO A 55 -7.41 -13.95 16.67
C PRO A 55 -7.60 -12.43 16.48
N PRO A 56 -8.04 -11.97 15.30
CA PRO A 56 -8.28 -10.55 15.08
C PRO A 56 -9.27 -10.02 16.13
N ALA A 57 -9.02 -8.79 16.61
CA ALA A 57 -9.82 -8.14 17.63
C ALA A 57 -11.32 -8.23 17.28
N GLY A 58 -12.07 -9.05 18.03
CA GLY A 58 -13.49 -9.29 17.79
C GLY A 58 -13.88 -10.67 17.27
N TRP A 59 -12.96 -11.64 17.11
CA TRP A 59 -13.40 -12.99 16.74
C TRP A 59 -14.12 -13.69 17.92
N PHE A 60 -15.45 -13.73 17.86
CA PHE A 60 -16.36 -14.32 18.86
C PHE A 60 -16.15 -15.83 19.13
N PHE A 61 -15.24 -16.48 18.41
CA PHE A 61 -14.89 -17.90 18.51
C PHE A 61 -13.56 -18.16 19.25
N SER A 62 -13.12 -17.24 20.11
CA SER A 62 -11.97 -17.53 20.98
C SER A 62 -12.19 -18.85 21.72
N LYS A 63 -11.16 -19.71 21.78
CA LYS A 63 -11.21 -21.02 22.45
C LYS A 63 -11.69 -20.90 23.91
N ALA A 64 -11.48 -19.74 24.54
CA ALA A 64 -12.03 -19.41 25.85
C ALA A 64 -13.56 -19.59 25.92
N ARG A 65 -14.30 -19.16 24.89
CA ARG A 65 -15.77 -19.34 24.81
C ARG A 65 -16.15 -20.81 24.64
N ARG A 66 -15.42 -21.57 23.82
CA ARG A 66 -15.64 -23.02 23.62
C ARG A 66 -15.40 -23.84 24.90
N LYS A 67 -14.40 -23.49 25.72
CA LYS A 67 -14.10 -24.18 26.99
C LYS A 67 -15.22 -24.01 28.03
N ARG A 68 -15.96 -22.89 27.98
CA ARG A 68 -17.12 -22.64 28.85
C ARG A 68 -18.33 -23.49 28.48
N TRP A 69 -18.51 -23.81 27.19
CA TRP A 69 -19.68 -24.55 26.70
C TRP A 69 -19.56 -26.07 26.87
N ARG A 70 -18.34 -26.62 27.01
CA ARG A 70 -18.12 -28.06 27.26
C ARG A 70 -18.21 -28.46 28.74
N ARG A 71 -18.62 -27.56 29.64
CA ARG A 71 -18.79 -27.83 31.08
C ARG A 71 -20.26 -27.79 31.52
N LYS A 72 -21.20 -27.90 30.59
CA LYS A 72 -22.62 -28.05 30.87
C LYS A 72 -23.09 -29.41 30.38
#